data_AF-A0A9D2SKQ1-F1
#
_entry.id   AF-A0A9D2SKQ1-F1
#
_cell.length_a   1.000
_cell.length_b   1.000
_cell.length_c   1.000
_cell.angle_alpha   90.00
_cell.angle_beta   90.00
_cell.angle_gamma   90.00
#
_symmetry.space_group_name_H-M   'P 1'
#
loop_
_entity.id
_entity.type
_entity.pdbx_description
1 polymer ?
#
loop_
_entity_poly.entity_id
_entity_poly.type
_entity_poly.pdbx_seq_one_letter_code
_entity_poly.pdbx_strand_id
1 'polypeptide(L)' 'MSNKEKIITLLEDVPEYKMGYILAYIQGITADDEDDDLYCRRMAESYLNDPESEQEETYTLEECKKEWGLD' A
#
# COMPACT_ATOMS: atom_id res chain seq x y z
N MET A 1 -2.16 -14.61 -32.65
CA MET A 1 -2.03 -14.65 -31.18
C MET A 1 -1.97 -13.24 -30.64
N SER A 2 -3.00 -12.84 -29.92
CA SER A 2 -3.11 -11.57 -29.20
C SER A 2 -2.05 -11.47 -28.09
N ASN A 3 -1.79 -10.26 -27.61
CA ASN A 3 -0.88 -10.07 -26.47
C ASN A 3 -1.38 -10.79 -25.21
N LYS A 4 -2.70 -10.85 -25.00
CA LYS A 4 -3.30 -11.60 -23.89
C LYS A 4 -2.95 -13.10 -23.96
N GLU A 5 -3.12 -13.71 -25.13
CA GLU A 5 -2.80 -15.13 -25.33
C GLU A 5 -1.30 -15.40 -25.12
N LYS A 6 -0.43 -14.51 -25.62
CA LYS A 6 1.03 -14.61 -25.38
C LYS A 6 1.37 -14.58 -23.89
N ILE A 7 0.73 -13.69 -23.11
CA ILE A 7 0.98 -13.58 -21.67
C ILE A 7 0.54 -14.86 -20.96
N ILE A 8 -0.64 -15.39 -21.27
CA ILE A 8 -1.15 -16.63 -20.65
C ILE A 8 -0.18 -17.79 -20.89
N THR A 9 0.32 -17.96 -22.12
CA THR A 9 1.31 -19.00 -22.43
C THR A 9 2.61 -18.80 -21.65
N LEU A 10 3.10 -17.57 -21.52
CA LEU A 10 4.32 -17.31 -20.75
C LEU A 10 4.16 -17.64 -19.25
N LEU A 11 2.96 -17.49 -18.69
CA LEU A 11 2.70 -17.80 -17.29
C LEU A 11 2.83 -19.30 -16.98
N GLU A 12 2.61 -20.18 -17.96
CA GLU A 12 2.77 -21.63 -17.78
C GLU A 12 4.22 -22.03 -17.48
N ASP A 13 5.19 -21.26 -17.96
CA ASP A 13 6.63 -21.52 -17.78
C ASP A 13 7.23 -20.82 -16.54
N VAL A 14 6.44 -20.01 -15.83
CA VAL A 14 6.94 -19.24 -14.68
C VAL A 14 7.06 -20.14 -13.44
N PRO A 15 8.24 -20.18 -12.78
CA PRO A 15 8.37 -20.86 -11.50
C PRO A 15 7.49 -20.25 -10.41
N GLU A 16 6.88 -21.09 -9.56
CA GLU A 16 5.93 -20.68 -8.51
C GLU A 16 6.46 -19.53 -7.63
N TYR A 17 7.73 -19.58 -7.21
CA TYR A 17 8.33 -18.54 -6.36
C TYR A 17 8.42 -17.16 -7.03
N LYS A 18 8.26 -17.07 -8.36
CA LYS A 18 8.18 -15.81 -9.12
C LYS A 18 6.75 -15.37 -9.40
N MET A 19 5.78 -16.26 -9.26
CA MET A 19 4.38 -15.97 -9.55
C MET A 19 3.84 -14.84 -8.65
N GLY A 20 4.31 -14.77 -7.40
CA GLY A 20 3.98 -13.68 -6.48
C GLY A 20 4.37 -12.28 -7.00
N TYR A 21 5.52 -12.13 -7.66
CA TYR A 21 5.92 -10.84 -8.23
C TYR A 21 5.02 -10.43 -9.40
N ILE A 22 4.64 -11.39 -10.25
CA ILE A 22 3.76 -11.15 -11.39
C ILE A 22 2.36 -10.77 -10.90
N LEU A 23 1.85 -11.52 -9.91
CA LEU A 23 0.57 -11.23 -9.28
C LEU A 23 0.54 -9.81 -8.71
N ALA A 24 1.56 -9.42 -7.94
CA ALA A 24 1.64 -8.08 -7.36
C ALA A 24 1.66 -6.98 -8.44
N TYR A 25 2.41 -7.19 -9.53
CA TYR A 25 2.47 -6.21 -10.63
C TYR A 25 1.12 -6.07 -11.34
N ILE A 26 0.46 -7.19 -11.65
CA ILE A 26 -0.86 -7.18 -12.29
C ILE A 26 -1.88 -6.51 -11.36
N GLN A 27 -1.88 -6.87 -10.08
CA GLN A 27 -2.75 -6.24 -9.08
C GLN A 27 -2.55 -4.73 -9.01
N GLY A 28 -1.29 -4.26 -9.03
CA GLY A 28 -0.98 -2.84 -9.02
C GLY A 28 -1.49 -2.08 -10.24
N ILE A 29 -1.37 -2.63 -11.45
CA ILE A 29 -1.88 -1.97 -12.67
C ILE A 29 -3.39 -2.11 -12.86
N THR A 30 -4.01 -3.09 -12.19
CA THR A 30 -5.47 -3.28 -12.21
C THR A 30 -6.17 -2.60 -11.04
N ALA A 31 -5.42 -2.11 -10.06
CA ALA A 31 -5.95 -1.23 -9.03
C ALA A 31 -6.52 0.00 -9.75
N ASP A 32 -7.75 0.35 -9.42
CA ASP A 32 -8.41 1.52 -9.97
C ASP A 32 -7.87 2.75 -9.22
N ASP A 33 -7.24 3.68 -9.95
CA ASP A 33 -6.74 4.93 -9.36
C ASP A 33 -7.88 5.70 -8.66
N GLU A 34 -9.14 5.54 -9.08
CA GLU A 34 -10.30 6.14 -8.41
C GLU A 34 -10.56 5.55 -7.01
N ASP A 35 -10.31 4.26 -6.81
CA ASP A 35 -10.45 3.60 -5.51
C ASP A 35 -9.34 4.06 -4.55
N ASP A 36 -8.12 4.26 -5.05
CA ASP A 36 -6.99 4.82 -4.29
C ASP A 36 -7.26 6.28 -3.90
N ASP A 37 -7.76 7.11 -4.82
CA ASP A 37 -8.15 8.50 -4.53
C ASP A 37 -9.26 8.57 -3.48
N LEU A 38 -10.27 7.70 -3.58
CA LEU A 38 -11.37 7.65 -2.63
C LEU A 38 -10.92 7.13 -1.26
N TYR A 39 -9.99 6.18 -1.22
CA TYR A 39 -9.37 5.70 0.01
C TYR A 39 -8.56 6.80 0.69
N CYS A 40 -7.69 7.49 -0.05
CA CYS A 40 -6.87 8.58 0.48
C CYS A 40 -7.73 9.74 1.00
N ARG A 41 -8.80 10.11 0.27
CA ARG A 41 -9.76 11.12 0.70
C ARG A 41 -10.44 10.73 2.02
N ARG A 42 -10.91 9.48 2.14
CA ARG A 42 -11.55 8.98 3.36
C ARG A 42 -10.59 8.97 4.55
N MET A 43 -9.33 8.61 4.33
CA MET A 43 -8.30 8.65 5.37
C MET A 43 -8.05 10.08 5.87
N ALA A 44 -7.90 11.04 4.95
CA ALA A 44 -7.72 12.45 5.31
C ALA A 44 -8.95 13.03 6.02
N GLU A 45 -10.16 12.73 5.55
CA GLU A 45 -11.40 13.14 6.20
C GLU A 45 -11.54 12.52 7.60
N SER A 46 -11.19 11.24 7.77
CA SER A 46 -11.20 10.59 9.08
C SER A 46 -10.23 11.26 10.04
N TYR A 47 -9.01 11.57 9.58
CA TYR A 47 -8.00 12.26 10.37
C TYR A 47 -8.48 13.66 10.79
N LEU A 48 -8.97 14.48 9.84
CA LEU A 48 -9.40 15.85 10.13
C LEU A 48 -10.66 15.95 11.00
N ASN A 49 -11.53 14.94 10.95
CA ASN A 49 -12.77 14.90 11.72
C ASN A 49 -12.67 14.11 13.02
N ASP A 50 -11.49 13.56 13.36
CA ASP A 50 -11.29 12.83 14.61
C ASP A 50 -11.45 13.79 15.81
N PRO A 51 -12.47 13.61 16.68
CA PRO A 51 -12.70 14.48 17.82
C PRO A 51 -11.70 14.26 18.96
N GLU A 52 -10.87 13.20 18.91
CA GLU A 52 -9.78 13.00 19.87
C GLU A 52 -8.57 13.85 19.49
N SER A 53 -8.13 14.68 20.44
CA SER A 53 -7.11 15.71 20.24
C SER A 53 -5.67 15.18 20.14
N GLU A 54 -5.47 13.87 19.94
CA GLU A 54 -4.12 13.29 19.74
C GLU A 54 -3.43 13.87 18.51
N GLN A 55 -4.18 14.47 17.57
CA GLN A 55 -3.64 15.23 16.44
C GLN A 55 -2.74 16.41 16.85
N GLU A 56 -2.94 16.97 18.04
CA GLU A 56 -2.09 18.03 18.60
C GLU A 56 -1.03 17.50 19.57
N GLU A 57 -1.00 16.18 19.80
CA GLU A 57 -0.04 15.59 20.72
C GLU A 57 1.34 15.59 20.06
N THR A 58 2.27 16.25 20.73
CA THR A 58 3.65 16.39 20.25
C THR A 58 4.56 15.63 21.19
N TYR A 59 5.43 14.82 20.59
CA TYR A 59 6.45 14.07 21.31
C TYR A 59 7.81 14.66 20.96
N THR A 60 8.66 14.84 21.96
CA THR A 60 10.05 15.19 21.72
C THR A 60 10.80 13.99 21.15
N LEU A 61 11.85 14.27 20.38
CA LEU A 61 12.71 13.20 19.85
C LEU A 61 13.27 12.30 20.95
N GLU A 62 13.57 12.86 22.13
CA GLU A 62 14.12 12.11 23.26
C GLU A 62 13.09 11.17 23.90
N GLU A 63 11.80 11.56 23.94
CA GLU A 63 10.72 10.67 24.37
C GLU A 63 10.56 9.49 23.41
N CYS A 64 10.54 9.75 22.11
CA CYS A 64 10.44 8.70 21.10
C CYS A 64 11.63 7.73 21.15
N LYS A 65 12.86 8.27 21.25
CA LYS A 65 14.09 7.47 21.39
C LYS A 65 14.03 6.53 22.59
N LYS A 66 13.61 7.06 23.75
CA LYS A 66 13.45 6.28 24.98
C LYS A 66 12.41 5.17 24.81
N GLU A 67 11.27 5.45 24.18
CA GLU A 67 10.24 4.46 23.91
C GLU A 67 10.74 3.34 22.98
N TRP A 68 11.50 3.70 21.95
CA TRP A 68 12.04 2.76 20.96
C TRP A 68 13.31 2.02 21.43
N GLY A 69 13.81 2.31 22.63
CA GLY A 69 15.04 1.69 23.17
C GLY A 69 16.31 2.13 22.43
N LEU A 70 16.32 3.36 21.91
CA LEU A 70 17.45 3.98 21.24
C LEU A 70 18.07 5.00 22.21
N ASP A 71 19.24 4.68 22.79
CA ASP A 71 20.02 5.62 23.63
C ASP A 71 20.71 6.71 22.78
#